data_AF-A0A9P0FMC3-F1
#
_entry.id   AF-A0A9P0FMC3-F1
#
_cell.length_a   1.000
_cell.length_b   1.000
_cell.length_c   1.000
_cell.angle_alpha   90.00
_cell.angle_beta   90.00
_cell.angle_gamma   90.00
#
_symmetry.space_group_name_H-M   'P 1'
#
loop_
_entity.id
_entity.type
_entity.pdbx_description
1 polymer ?
#
loop_
_entity_poly.entity_id
_entity_poly.type
_entity_poly.pdbx_seq_one_letter_code
_entity_poly.pdbx_strand_id
1 'polypeptide(L)' 'MCENKTCLTADVLNELFTVVYSVQNSSQRQLENRTITFWRDFLHDCEDGDSEVSLEDVLIFVTGTDSVPPRRAVTI' A
#
# COMPACT_ATOMS: atom_id res chain seq x y z
N MET A 1 -7.27 -6.62 24.93
CA MET A 1 -7.25 -7.76 23.99
C MET A 1 -5.94 -7.66 23.24
N CYS A 2 -5.14 -8.72 23.21
CA CYS A 2 -3.87 -8.69 22.49
C CYS A 2 -4.16 -8.65 20.99
N GLU A 3 -3.87 -7.53 20.34
CA GLU A 3 -3.91 -7.43 18.88
C GLU A 3 -2.83 -8.36 18.32
N ASN A 4 -3.26 -9.38 17.59
CA ASN A 4 -2.34 -10.12 16.74
C ASN A 4 -1.88 -9.12 15.67
N LYS A 5 -0.67 -8.55 15.83
CA LYS A 5 -0.03 -7.75 14.80
C LYS A 5 0.20 -8.67 13.59
N THR A 6 -0.76 -8.71 12.68
CA THR A 6 -0.57 -9.34 11.38
C THR A 6 0.62 -8.67 10.75
N CYS A 7 1.61 -9.46 10.31
CA CYS A 7 2.75 -8.95 9.57
C CYS A 7 2.23 -8.14 8.39
N LEU A 8 2.64 -6.89 8.29
CA LEU A 8 2.30 -6.04 7.17
C LEU A 8 3.04 -6.57 5.94
N THR A 9 2.31 -6.82 4.85
CA THR A 9 2.88 -7.24 3.57
C THR A 9 2.66 -6.16 2.54
N ALA A 10 3.45 -6.16 1.45
CA ALA A 10 3.29 -5.20 0.37
C ALA A 10 1.88 -5.23 -0.22
N ASP A 11 1.31 -6.42 -0.39
CA ASP A 11 -0.06 -6.62 -0.87
C ASP A 11 -1.09 -5.99 0.08
N VAL A 12 -0.98 -6.24 1.39
CA VAL A 12 -1.89 -5.67 2.38
C VAL A 12 -1.82 -4.16 2.39
N LEU A 13 -0.61 -3.58 2.33
CA LEU A 13 -0.42 -2.14 2.30
C LEU A 13 -0.97 -1.52 1.01
N ASN A 14 -0.70 -2.15 -0.14
CA ASN A 14 -1.21 -1.70 -1.44
C ASN A 14 -2.76 -1.71 -1.49
N GLU A 15 -3.41 -2.69 -0.85
CA GLU A 15 -4.87 -2.77 -0.75
C GLU A 15 -5.50 -1.63 0.07
N LEU A 16 -4.74 -0.91 0.91
CA LEU A 16 -5.26 0.23 1.66
C LEU A 16 -5.52 1.46 0.76
N PHE A 17 -4.97 1.47 -0.45
CA PHE A 17 -5.05 2.61 -1.35
C PHE A 17 -6.01 2.33 -2.51
N THR A 18 -6.78 3.36 -2.87
CA THR A 18 -7.55 3.37 -4.11
C THR A 18 -6.88 4.29 -5.11
N VAL A 19 -6.44 3.74 -6.24
CA VAL A 19 -5.86 4.55 -7.31
C VAL A 19 -6.95 5.30 -8.06
N VAL A 20 -6.83 6.62 -8.10
CA VAL A 20 -7.69 7.48 -8.91
C VAL A 20 -6.94 7.84 -10.19
N TYR A 21 -7.41 7.29 -11.31
CA TYR A 21 -6.76 7.52 -12.60
C TYR A 21 -7.48 8.58 -13.44
N SER A 22 -6.72 9.30 -14.27
CA SER A 22 -7.24 10.16 -15.34
C SER A 22 -8.02 9.38 -16.38
N VAL A 23 -8.87 10.02 -17.18
CA VAL A 23 -9.67 9.35 -18.23
C VAL A 23 -8.83 8.40 -19.11
N GLN A 24 -9.41 7.26 -19.48
CA GLN A 24 -8.78 6.28 -20.36
C GLN A 24 -8.35 6.93 -21.69
N ASN A 25 -7.19 6.53 -22.21
CA ASN A 25 -6.55 7.11 -23.42
C ASN A 25 -6.07 8.57 -23.31
N SER A 26 -6.11 9.19 -22.12
CA SER A 26 -5.37 10.43 -21.88
C SER A 26 -3.86 10.16 -21.91
N SER A 27 -3.07 11.16 -22.28
CA SER A 27 -1.60 11.09 -22.21
C SER A 27 -1.11 10.80 -20.78
N GLN A 28 -1.86 11.27 -19.78
CA GLN A 28 -1.57 11.07 -18.36
C GLN A 28 -1.73 9.60 -17.94
N ARG A 29 -2.70 8.88 -18.53
CA ARG A 29 -3.02 7.50 -18.13
C ARG A 29 -1.82 6.54 -18.25
N GLN A 30 -0.97 6.71 -19.27
CA GLN A 30 0.22 5.87 -19.44
C GLN A 30 1.25 6.13 -18.33
N LEU A 31 1.44 7.40 -17.96
CA LEU A 31 2.34 7.78 -16.89
C LEU A 31 1.84 7.27 -15.53
N GLU A 32 0.55 7.44 -15.24
CA GLU A 32 -0.09 6.93 -14.02
C GLU A 32 0.07 5.42 -13.88
N ASN A 33 -0.19 4.66 -14.94
CA ASN A 33 0.00 3.20 -14.91
C ASN A 33 1.44 2.82 -14.54
N ARG A 34 2.43 3.51 -15.12
CA ARG A 34 3.84 3.28 -14.81
C ARG A 34 4.17 3.66 -13.36
N THR A 35 3.66 4.79 -12.88
CA THR A 35 3.82 5.22 -11.49
C THR A 35 3.25 4.19 -10.51
N ILE A 36 2.10 3.60 -10.82
CA ILE A 36 1.50 2.55 -9.98
C ILE A 36 2.30 1.24 -10.01
N THR A 37 2.88 0.87 -11.15
CA THR A 37 3.82 -0.26 -11.21
C THR A 37 5.00 0.00 -10.29
N PHE A 38 5.66 1.16 -10.42
CA PHE A 38 6.79 1.50 -9.55
C PHE A 38 6.43 1.58 -8.07
N TRP A 39 5.23 2.06 -7.74
CA TRP A 39 4.75 2.04 -6.36
C TRP A 39 4.66 0.60 -5.81
N ARG A 40 4.12 -0.34 -6.58
CA ARG A 40 4.01 -1.74 -6.16
C ARG A 40 5.36 -2.42 -6.03
N ASP A 41 6.24 -2.19 -6.99
CA ASP A 41 7.62 -2.72 -6.96
C ASP A 41 8.36 -2.19 -5.72
N PHE A 42 8.25 -0.89 -5.44
CA PHE A 42 8.83 -0.28 -4.25
C PHE A 42 8.30 -0.89 -2.94
N LEU A 43 7.01 -1.21 -2.86
CA LEU A 43 6.47 -1.88 -1.67
C LEU A 43 7.05 -3.28 -1.49
N HIS A 44 7.27 -4.04 -2.57
CA HIS A 44 7.96 -5.33 -2.50
C HIS A 44 9.41 -5.17 -2.08
N ASP A 45 10.14 -4.18 -2.62
CA ASP A 45 11.52 -3.90 -2.19
C ASP A 45 11.58 -3.56 -0.69
N CYS A 46 10.58 -2.87 -0.14
CA CYS A 46 10.47 -2.61 1.30
C CYS A 46 10.16 -3.87 2.12
N GLU A 47 9.39 -4.81 1.58
CA GLU A 47 9.06 -6.09 2.23
C GLU A 47 10.27 -7.04 2.26
N ASP A 48 11.01 -7.11 1.15
CA ASP A 48 12.18 -7.98 0.98
C ASP A 48 13.44 -7.42 1.69
N GLY A 49 13.38 -6.18 2.17
CA GLY A 49 14.51 -5.50 2.82
C GLY A 49 15.55 -4.95 1.85
N ASP A 50 15.18 -4.79 0.59
CA ASP A 50 16.00 -4.22 -0.50
C ASP A 50 15.87 -2.68 -0.59
N SER A 51 15.10 -2.07 0.32
CA SER A 51 14.90 -0.62 0.48
C SER A 51 15.46 -0.09 1.80
N GLU A 52 15.77 1.21 1.87
CA GLU A 52 16.17 1.88 3.12
C GLU A 52 15.01 2.10 4.09
N VAL A 53 13.76 1.94 3.65
CA VAL A 53 12.55 2.11 4.47
C VAL A 53 11.73 0.83 4.56
N SER A 54 11.07 0.61 5.70
CA SER A 54 10.18 -0.53 5.93
C SER A 54 8.74 -0.24 5.51
N LEU A 55 7.92 -1.29 5.37
CA LEU A 55 6.48 -1.13 5.15
C LEU A 55 5.79 -0.37 6.30
N GLU A 56 6.25 -0.55 7.54
CA GLU A 56 5.76 0.20 8.70
C GLU A 56 6.06 1.69 8.60
N ASP A 57 7.27 2.07 8.14
CA ASP A 57 7.61 3.47 7.92
C ASP A 57 6.69 4.12 6.88
N VAL A 58 6.40 3.39 5.79
CA VAL A 58 5.47 3.83 4.76
C VAL A 58 4.06 3.97 5.33
N LEU A 59 3.58 3.00 6.11
CA LEU A 59 2.26 3.04 6.74
C LEU A 59 2.13 4.24 7.70
N ILE A 60 3.15 4.50 8.53
CA ILE A 60 3.18 5.66 9.43
C ILE A 60 3.17 6.95 8.63
N PHE A 61 3.97 7.03 7.57
CA PHE A 61 4.04 8.23 6.74
C PHE A 61 2.69 8.58 6.09
N VAL A 62 1.97 7.59 5.57
CA VAL A 62 0.72 7.82 4.82
C VAL A 62 -0.53 7.92 5.71
N THR A 63 -0.54 7.29 6.89
CA THR A 63 -1.73 7.21 7.75
C THR A 63 -1.55 7.86 9.13
N GLY A 64 -0.31 8.09 9.56
CA GLY A 64 0.02 8.51 10.91
C GLY A 64 -0.04 7.40 11.96
N THR A 65 -0.23 6.13 11.58
CA THR A 65 -0.28 4.97 12.48
C THR A 65 0.62 3.84 12.02
N ASP A 66 1.07 3.02 12.98
CA ASP A 66 1.97 1.86 12.81
C ASP A 66 1.23 0.53 12.65
N SER A 67 -0.10 0.56 12.54
CA SER A 67 -0.93 -0.64 12.45
C SER A 67 -2.15 -0.43 11.55
N VAL A 68 -2.51 -1.48 10.82
CA VAL A 68 -3.73 -1.50 10.00
C VAL A 68 -4.93 -1.79 10.92
N PRO A 69 -6.00 -0.98 10.90
CA PRO A 69 -7.19 -1.25 11.69
C PRO A 69 -7.78 -2.63 11.36
N PRO A 70 -8.41 -3.33 12.32
CA PRO A 70 -9.06 -4.60 12.06
C PRO A 70 -10.12 -4.43 10.95
N ARG A 71 -10.04 -5.26 9.91
CA ARG A 71 -11.01 -5.25 8.81
C ARG A 71 -12.40 -5.53 9.39
N ARG A 72 -13.30 -4.57 9.28
CA ARG A 72 -14.69 -4.72 9.74
C ARG A 72 -15.33 -5.85 8.93
N ALA A 73 -15.56 -7.00 9.56
CA ALA A 73 -16.29 -8.11 8.96
C ALA A 73 -17.72 -7.63 8.66
N VAL A 74 -17.99 -7.31 7.39
CA VAL A 74 -19.37 -7.11 6.92
C VAL A 74 -19.99 -8.50 6.86
N THR A 75 -20.77 -8.84 7.89
CA THR A 75 -21.61 -10.05 7.86
C THR A 75 -22.74 -9.75 6.87
N ILE A 76 -22.80 -10.51 5.79
CA ILE A 76 -23.86 -10.49 4.79
C ILE A 76 -25.09 -11.23 5.33
#